data_AF-A0A7C0YIG6-F1
#
_entry.id   AF-A0A7C0YIG6-F1
#
_cell.length_a   1.000
_cell.length_b   1.000
_cell.length_c   1.000
_cell.angle_alpha   90.00
_cell.angle_beta   90.00
_cell.angle_gamma   90.00
#
_symmetry.space_group_name_H-M   'P 1'
#
loop_
_entity.id
_entity.type
_entity.pdbx_description
1 polymer ?
#
loop_
_entity_poly.entity_id
_entity_poly.type
_entity_poly.pdbx_seq_one_letter_code
_entity_poly.pdbx_strand_id
1 'polypeptide(L)'
;MYVRPVSTIRRLSEDPDYLGPLILIGLILLAYLGNLVVLSVKSEYYVQGVWKPSWNVEVSPVLSLLLASRLLYVIFTWFSYFFLVFVFSRLLGSDKELYPLFSISGYILHIFLLQLVLNAIVLSIASLSIPHLRLIGLYEGHLRVATSAAFEEWQKVVIVKVLNKPLEWLAYFWGGLYTYLVFREEREVDRRRAVIGTLATYALNSIIAMIFAVQFI
;
A
#
# COMPACT_ATOMS: atom_id res chain seq x y z
N MET A 1 -5.59 14.85 6.31
CA MET A 1 -4.43 14.10 6.84
C MET A 1 -3.08 14.69 6.49
N TYR A 2 -2.72 15.00 5.22
CA TYR A 2 -1.35 15.48 4.90
C TYR A 2 -1.01 16.91 5.36
N VAL A 3 -1.97 17.85 5.28
CA VAL A 3 -1.70 19.28 5.54
C VAL A 3 -1.84 19.63 7.02
N ARG A 4 -2.84 19.04 7.71
CA ARG A 4 -3.12 19.29 9.13
C ARG A 4 -3.45 17.99 9.87
N PRO A 5 -2.46 17.09 10.09
CA PRO A 5 -2.71 15.76 10.64
C PRO A 5 -3.30 15.81 12.05
N VAL A 6 -2.78 16.67 12.94
CA VAL A 6 -3.24 16.82 14.32
C VAL A 6 -4.72 17.22 14.39
N SER A 7 -5.11 18.31 13.70
CA SER A 7 -6.50 18.77 13.73
C SER A 7 -7.46 17.78 13.07
N THR A 8 -6.99 17.05 12.05
CA THR A 8 -7.81 16.01 11.40
C THR A 8 -8.08 14.85 12.37
N ILE A 9 -7.07 14.37 13.09
CA ILE A 9 -7.22 13.28 14.06
C ILE A 9 -8.13 13.71 15.22
N ARG A 10 -7.97 14.92 15.76
CA ARG A 10 -8.86 15.44 16.81
C ARG A 10 -10.31 15.51 16.34
N ARG A 11 -10.54 16.06 15.14
CA ARG A 11 -11.89 16.11 14.56
C ARG A 11 -12.50 14.72 14.40
N LEU A 12 -11.74 13.75 13.90
CA LEU A 12 -12.22 12.37 13.75
C LEU A 12 -12.41 11.65 15.09
N SER A 13 -11.76 12.11 16.15
CA SER A 13 -11.95 11.59 17.51
C SER A 13 -13.29 12.05 18.09
N GLU A 14 -13.74 13.25 17.70
CA GLU A 14 -15.00 13.84 18.15
C GLU A 14 -16.17 13.38 17.26
N ASP A 15 -15.96 13.33 15.95
CA ASP A 15 -16.96 12.97 14.93
C ASP A 15 -16.37 11.95 13.94
N PRO A 16 -16.46 10.64 14.24
CA PRO A 16 -15.83 9.60 13.44
C PRO A 16 -16.50 9.42 12.06
N ASP A 17 -15.70 9.45 10.99
CA ASP A 17 -16.13 9.18 9.61
C ASP A 17 -15.83 7.72 9.22
N TYR A 18 -16.87 6.89 9.11
CA TYR A 18 -16.75 5.49 8.71
C TYR A 18 -16.71 5.27 7.20
N LEU A 19 -17.16 6.26 6.41
CA LEU A 19 -17.14 6.18 4.96
C LEU A 19 -15.75 6.49 4.40
N GLY A 20 -15.00 7.37 5.06
CA GLY A 20 -13.63 7.73 4.69
C GLY A 20 -12.72 6.53 4.40
N PRO A 21 -12.55 5.56 5.31
CA PRO A 21 -11.78 4.35 5.07
C PRO A 21 -12.26 3.53 3.87
N LEU A 22 -13.57 3.40 3.65
CA LEU A 22 -14.12 2.67 2.51
C LEU A 22 -13.82 3.36 1.18
N ILE A 23 -13.91 4.70 1.15
CA ILE A 23 -13.52 5.51 -0.01
C ILE A 23 -12.03 5.32 -0.30
N LEU A 24 -11.18 5.32 0.74
CA LEU A 24 -9.74 5.09 0.59
C LEU A 24 -9.43 3.70 0.00
N ILE A 25 -10.16 2.65 0.40
CA ILE A 25 -10.03 1.32 -0.20
C ILE A 25 -10.32 1.38 -1.71
N GLY A 26 -11.42 2.01 -2.11
CA GLY A 26 -11.78 2.17 -3.53
C GLY A 26 -10.69 2.92 -4.31
N LEU A 27 -10.19 4.02 -3.76
CA LEU A 27 -9.11 4.80 -4.37
C LEU A 27 -7.80 4.00 -4.48
N ILE A 28 -7.47 3.17 -3.47
CA ILE A 28 -6.30 2.28 -3.51
C ILE A 28 -6.43 1.26 -4.63
N LEU A 29 -7.60 0.64 -4.81
CA LEU A 29 -7.83 -0.32 -5.88
C LEU A 29 -7.71 0.34 -7.26
N LEU A 30 -8.24 1.55 -7.43
CA LEU A 30 -8.10 2.32 -8.66
C LEU A 30 -6.64 2.70 -8.95
N ALA A 31 -5.90 3.16 -7.94
CA ALA A 31 -4.48 3.48 -8.07
C ALA A 31 -3.65 2.22 -8.39
N TYR A 32 -3.97 1.09 -7.77
CA TYR A 32 -3.33 -0.20 -8.06
C TYR A 32 -3.60 -0.66 -9.50
N LEU A 33 -4.86 -0.55 -9.96
CA LEU A 33 -5.21 -0.83 -11.37
C LEU A 33 -4.42 0.07 -12.33
N GLY A 34 -4.29 1.36 -12.03
CA GLY A 34 -3.48 2.30 -12.80
C GLY A 34 -2.01 1.84 -12.90
N ASN A 35 -1.42 1.39 -11.80
CA ASN A 35 -0.06 0.82 -11.83
C ASN A 35 0.04 -0.41 -12.74
N LEU A 36 -0.92 -1.35 -12.66
CA LEU A 36 -0.94 -2.52 -13.54
C LEU A 36 -1.05 -2.15 -15.02
N VAL A 37 -1.89 -1.17 -15.36
CA VAL A 37 -2.03 -0.66 -16.71
C VAL A 37 -0.70 -0.09 -17.20
N VAL A 38 -0.08 0.81 -16.42
CA VAL A 38 1.20 1.44 -16.81
C VAL A 38 2.29 0.41 -17.05
N LEU A 39 2.40 -0.62 -16.19
CA LEU A 39 3.35 -1.74 -16.37
C LEU A 39 3.07 -2.55 -17.64
N SER A 40 1.80 -2.68 -18.03
CA SER A 40 1.40 -3.46 -19.20
C SER A 40 1.58 -2.72 -20.53
N VAL A 41 1.58 -1.39 -20.53
CA VAL A 41 1.58 -0.57 -21.77
C VAL A 41 2.86 -0.72 -22.60
N LYS A 42 4.00 -1.01 -21.97
CA LYS A 42 5.31 -1.13 -22.65
C LYS A 42 5.84 -2.56 -22.70
N SER A 43 4.99 -3.57 -22.53
CA SER A 43 5.37 -4.98 -22.55
C SER A 43 4.52 -5.79 -23.54
N GLU A 44 5.19 -6.51 -24.43
CA GLU A 44 4.58 -7.36 -25.45
C GLU A 44 5.15 -8.78 -25.39
N TYR A 45 4.28 -9.78 -25.60
CA TYR A 45 4.66 -11.18 -25.66
C TYR A 45 4.50 -11.72 -27.07
N TYR A 46 5.46 -12.53 -27.51
CA TYR A 46 5.33 -13.30 -28.74
C TYR A 46 4.56 -14.60 -28.47
N VAL A 47 3.31 -14.66 -28.89
CA VAL A 47 2.41 -15.80 -28.66
C VAL A 47 1.88 -16.30 -30.01
N GLN A 48 2.15 -17.56 -30.33
CA GLN A 48 1.65 -18.22 -31.55
C GLN A 48 1.94 -17.45 -32.85
N GLY A 49 3.13 -16.87 -32.97
CA GLY A 49 3.52 -16.13 -34.17
C GLY A 49 3.11 -14.65 -34.20
N VAL A 50 2.43 -14.15 -33.16
CA VAL A 50 1.90 -12.78 -33.11
C VAL A 50 2.30 -12.09 -31.80
N TRP A 51 2.69 -10.81 -31.89
CA TRP A 51 2.90 -9.98 -30.72
C TRP A 51 1.57 -9.58 -30.09
N LYS A 52 1.38 -9.89 -28.81
CA LYS A 52 0.20 -9.54 -28.03
C LYS A 52 0.59 -8.66 -26.83
N PRO A 53 -0.21 -7.64 -26.48
CA PRO A 53 0.02 -6.86 -25.26
C PRO A 53 0.00 -7.74 -24.01
N SER A 54 0.92 -7.48 -23.07
CA SER A 54 0.97 -8.18 -21.79
C SER A 54 -0.33 -8.10 -21.01
N TRP A 55 -1.07 -7.00 -21.13
CA TRP A 55 -2.39 -6.83 -20.51
C TRP A 55 -3.34 -7.99 -20.84
N ASN A 56 -3.45 -8.35 -22.13
CA ASN A 56 -4.38 -9.37 -22.59
C ASN A 56 -3.93 -10.79 -22.20
N VAL A 57 -2.62 -10.99 -22.06
CA VAL A 57 -2.03 -12.32 -21.84
C VAL A 57 -1.90 -12.64 -20.36
N GLU A 58 -1.59 -11.66 -19.52
CA GLU A 58 -1.19 -11.89 -18.12
C GLU A 58 -2.05 -11.17 -17.10
N VAL A 59 -2.52 -9.96 -17.38
CA VAL A 59 -3.21 -9.14 -16.38
C VAL A 59 -4.72 -9.39 -16.44
N SER A 60 -5.33 -9.24 -17.61
CA SER A 60 -6.78 -9.37 -17.80
C SER A 60 -7.33 -10.74 -17.37
N PRO A 61 -6.66 -11.90 -17.63
CA PRO A 61 -7.20 -13.21 -17.24
C PRO A 61 -7.31 -13.41 -15.73
N VAL A 62 -6.45 -12.75 -14.93
CA VAL A 62 -6.40 -12.89 -13.47
C VAL A 62 -6.73 -11.58 -12.74
N LEU A 63 -7.26 -10.57 -13.44
CA LEU A 63 -7.49 -9.24 -12.89
C LEU A 63 -8.37 -9.27 -11.65
N SER A 64 -9.46 -10.05 -11.67
CA SER A 64 -10.35 -10.21 -10.52
C SER A 64 -9.63 -10.80 -9.31
N LEU A 65 -8.71 -11.75 -9.51
CA LEU A 65 -7.90 -12.33 -8.45
C LEU A 65 -6.89 -11.33 -7.89
N LEU A 66 -6.23 -10.53 -8.75
CA LEU A 66 -5.30 -9.47 -8.36
C LEU A 66 -5.99 -8.36 -7.56
N LEU A 67 -7.20 -7.95 -7.97
CA LEU A 67 -7.98 -6.95 -7.25
C LEU A 67 -8.51 -7.51 -5.93
N ALA A 68 -8.99 -8.75 -5.90
CA ALA A 68 -9.46 -9.39 -4.68
C ALA A 68 -8.32 -9.59 -3.66
N SER A 69 -7.14 -10.03 -4.10
CA SER A 69 -5.98 -10.17 -3.22
C SER A 69 -5.53 -8.82 -2.66
N ARG A 70 -5.53 -7.76 -3.49
CA ARG A 70 -5.23 -6.40 -3.04
C ARG A 70 -6.26 -5.89 -2.04
N LEU A 71 -7.55 -6.10 -2.29
CA LEU A 71 -8.63 -5.74 -1.37
C LEU A 71 -8.45 -6.42 -0.02
N LEU A 72 -8.22 -7.73 -0.01
CA LEU A 72 -7.95 -8.49 1.21
C LEU A 72 -6.74 -7.93 1.95
N TYR A 73 -5.62 -7.69 1.26
CA TYR A 73 -4.42 -7.09 1.86
C TYR A 73 -4.72 -5.75 2.56
N VAL A 74 -5.49 -4.87 1.91
CA VAL A 74 -5.85 -3.55 2.46
C VAL A 74 -6.74 -3.69 3.69
N ILE A 75 -7.74 -4.58 3.65
CA ILE A 75 -8.61 -4.88 4.80
C ILE A 75 -7.79 -5.46 5.94
N PHE A 76 -6.96 -6.49 5.70
CA PHE A 76 -6.11 -7.08 6.73
C PHE A 76 -5.16 -6.06 7.34
N THR A 77 -4.56 -5.18 6.54
CA THR A 77 -3.67 -4.12 7.03
C THR A 77 -4.42 -3.17 7.96
N TRP A 78 -5.61 -2.72 7.56
CA TRP A 78 -6.43 -1.84 8.40
C TRP A 78 -6.80 -2.51 9.72
N PHE A 79 -7.35 -3.73 9.68
CA PHE A 79 -7.76 -4.45 10.89
C PHE A 79 -6.56 -4.76 11.81
N SER A 80 -5.44 -5.20 11.25
CA SER A 80 -4.21 -5.46 12.02
C SER A 80 -3.74 -4.19 12.73
N TYR A 81 -3.69 -3.07 12.00
CA TYR A 81 -3.29 -1.79 12.56
C TYR A 81 -4.24 -1.33 13.67
N PHE A 82 -5.55 -1.44 13.45
CA PHE A 82 -6.58 -1.16 14.43
C PHE A 82 -6.37 -1.96 15.72
N PHE A 83 -6.22 -3.29 15.62
CA PHE A 83 -6.00 -4.17 16.76
C PHE A 83 -4.72 -3.83 17.52
N LEU A 84 -3.61 -3.57 16.81
CA LEU A 84 -2.34 -3.23 17.45
C LEU A 84 -2.44 -1.91 18.22
N VAL A 85 -2.98 -0.85 17.60
CA VAL A 85 -3.14 0.44 18.27
C VAL A 85 -4.08 0.30 19.47
N PHE A 86 -5.17 -0.46 19.33
CA PHE A 86 -6.09 -0.71 20.44
C PHE A 86 -5.38 -1.39 21.62
N VAL A 87 -4.73 -2.53 21.38
CA VAL A 87 -4.06 -3.31 22.44
C VAL A 87 -2.96 -2.49 23.11
N PHE A 88 -2.06 -1.87 22.33
CA PHE A 88 -0.99 -1.07 22.92
C PHE A 88 -1.51 0.17 23.65
N SER A 89 -2.58 0.80 23.16
CA SER A 89 -3.15 1.95 23.86
C SER A 89 -3.69 1.56 25.23
N ARG A 90 -4.35 0.39 25.34
CA ARG A 90 -4.84 -0.16 26.61
C ARG A 90 -3.70 -0.51 27.55
N LEU A 91 -2.66 -1.19 27.05
CA LEU A 91 -1.47 -1.51 27.85
C LEU A 91 -0.72 -0.27 28.36
N LEU A 92 -0.79 0.84 27.62
CA LEU A 92 -0.15 2.11 27.98
C LEU A 92 -1.00 3.01 28.90
N GLY A 93 -2.22 2.55 29.26
CA GLY A 93 -3.12 3.21 30.20
C GLY A 93 -4.14 4.17 29.57
N SER A 94 -4.49 3.99 28.29
CA SER A 94 -5.59 4.73 27.67
C SER A 94 -6.93 4.06 27.98
N ASP A 95 -7.87 4.86 28.49
CA ASP A 95 -9.24 4.40 28.80
C ASP A 95 -10.26 4.72 27.72
N LYS A 96 -9.84 5.34 26.61
CA LYS A 96 -10.74 5.78 25.55
C LYS A 96 -11.50 4.62 24.90
N GLU A 97 -12.71 4.94 24.47
CA GLU A 97 -13.58 4.04 23.75
C GLU A 97 -12.97 3.59 22.41
N LEU A 98 -13.49 2.47 21.90
CA LEU A 98 -13.00 1.81 20.69
C LEU A 98 -13.59 2.43 19.41
N TYR A 99 -14.75 3.08 19.50
CA TYR A 99 -15.54 3.53 18.35
C TYR A 99 -14.79 4.53 17.44
N PRO A 100 -14.17 5.61 17.95
CA PRO A 100 -13.41 6.54 17.10
C PRO A 100 -12.14 5.92 16.50
N LEU A 101 -11.54 4.95 17.21
CA LEU A 101 -10.32 4.28 16.77
C LEU A 101 -10.51 3.55 15.45
N PHE A 102 -11.66 2.92 15.26
CA PHE A 102 -11.91 2.09 14.09
C PHE A 102 -11.90 2.95 12.82
N SER A 103 -12.57 4.10 12.84
CA SER A 103 -12.52 5.07 11.75
C SER A 103 -11.09 5.60 11.55
N ILE A 104 -10.46 6.10 12.63
CA ILE A 104 -9.13 6.71 12.56
C ILE A 104 -8.09 5.72 12.04
N SER A 105 -8.03 4.51 12.58
CA SER A 105 -7.14 3.46 12.09
C SER A 105 -7.29 3.20 10.59
N GLY A 106 -8.49 3.34 10.02
CA GLY A 106 -8.73 3.17 8.59
C GLY A 106 -8.14 4.29 7.74
N TYR A 107 -7.95 5.48 8.31
CA TYR A 107 -7.24 6.53 7.62
C TYR A 107 -5.76 6.23 7.43
N ILE A 108 -5.13 5.24 8.09
CA ILE A 108 -3.74 4.82 7.77
C ILE A 108 -3.59 4.49 6.27
N LEU A 109 -4.67 4.06 5.62
CA LEU A 109 -4.72 3.73 4.20
C LEU A 109 -4.37 4.91 3.29
N HIS A 110 -4.52 6.16 3.74
CA HIS A 110 -4.07 7.32 2.97
C HIS A 110 -2.57 7.23 2.62
N ILE A 111 -1.73 6.68 3.51
CA ILE A 111 -0.29 6.55 3.29
C ILE A 111 -0.02 5.59 2.13
N PHE A 112 -0.72 4.45 2.12
CA PHE A 112 -0.68 3.47 1.03
C PHE A 112 -1.17 4.07 -0.29
N LEU A 113 -2.26 4.85 -0.26
CA LEU A 113 -2.77 5.53 -1.44
C LEU A 113 -1.72 6.49 -2.01
N LEU A 114 -1.11 7.33 -1.17
CA LEU A 114 -0.06 8.25 -1.60
C LEU A 114 1.11 7.51 -2.25
N GLN A 115 1.56 6.41 -1.63
CA GLN A 115 2.64 5.60 -2.17
C GLN A 115 2.28 5.00 -3.54
N LEU A 116 1.08 4.45 -3.70
CA LEU A 116 0.62 3.89 -4.99
C LEU A 116 0.49 4.95 -6.08
N VAL A 117 0.00 6.15 -5.73
CA VAL A 117 -0.12 7.26 -6.67
C VAL A 117 1.26 7.77 -7.09
N LEU A 118 2.18 7.95 -6.15
CA LEU A 118 3.55 8.36 -6.47
C LEU A 118 4.28 7.30 -7.30
N ASN A 119 4.11 6.02 -6.98
CA ASN A 119 4.62 4.93 -7.80
C ASN A 119 4.04 4.96 -9.22
N ALA A 120 2.73 5.18 -9.37
CA ALA A 120 2.11 5.29 -10.68
C ALA A 120 2.68 6.47 -11.49
N ILE A 121 2.92 7.62 -10.85
CA ILE A 121 3.55 8.78 -11.49
C ILE A 121 4.98 8.44 -11.93
N VAL A 122 5.78 7.85 -11.05
CA VAL A 122 7.17 7.45 -11.34
C VAL A 122 7.22 6.45 -12.49
N LEU A 123 6.38 5.41 -12.45
CA LEU A 123 6.29 4.40 -13.51
C LEU A 123 5.83 5.01 -14.82
N SER A 124 4.87 5.95 -14.78
CA SER A 124 4.38 6.64 -15.98
C SER A 124 5.50 7.45 -16.63
N ILE A 125 6.25 8.24 -15.83
CA ILE A 125 7.40 9.01 -16.32
C ILE A 125 8.48 8.08 -16.86
N ALA A 126 8.81 7.01 -16.13
CA ALA A 126 9.81 6.04 -16.55
C ALA A 126 9.40 5.36 -17.87
N SER A 127 8.11 5.04 -18.05
CA SER A 127 7.60 4.41 -19.28
C SER A 127 7.80 5.23 -20.54
N LEU A 128 7.95 6.56 -20.43
CA LEU A 128 8.24 7.44 -21.56
C LEU A 128 9.66 7.24 -22.10
N SER A 129 10.58 6.82 -21.24
CA SER A 129 12.02 6.73 -21.54
C SER A 129 12.51 5.30 -21.77
N ILE A 130 11.69 4.29 -21.46
CA ILE A 130 12.06 2.88 -21.57
C ILE A 130 11.58 2.30 -22.93
N PRO A 131 12.42 1.56 -23.66
CA PRO A 131 12.01 0.87 -24.88
C PRO A 131 10.97 -0.22 -24.60
N HIS A 132 10.16 -0.59 -25.60
CA HIS A 132 9.19 -1.67 -25.44
C HIS A 132 9.90 -2.99 -25.11
N LEU A 133 9.49 -3.61 -24.02
CA LEU A 133 9.98 -4.91 -23.59
C LEU A 133 9.28 -5.98 -24.45
N ARG A 134 10.08 -6.71 -25.22
CA ARG A 134 9.62 -7.81 -26.06
C ARG A 134 10.08 -9.13 -25.47
N LEU A 135 9.13 -9.92 -24.99
CA LEU A 135 9.41 -11.18 -24.32
C LEU A 135 9.07 -12.35 -25.25
N ILE A 136 10.04 -13.24 -25.46
CA ILE A 136 9.94 -14.43 -26.31
C ILE A 136 10.11 -15.66 -25.41
N GLY A 137 9.21 -16.64 -25.51
CA GLY A 137 9.43 -17.98 -24.93
C GLY A 137 8.79 -18.30 -23.58
N LEU A 138 7.73 -17.61 -23.15
CA LEU A 138 7.10 -17.87 -21.83
C LEU A 138 5.77 -18.65 -21.89
N TYR A 139 5.34 -19.11 -23.06
CA TYR A 139 4.06 -19.82 -23.20
C TYR A 139 4.20 -21.35 -22.98
N GLU A 140 4.81 -21.76 -21.87
CA GLU A 140 4.76 -23.13 -21.35
C GLU A 140 4.02 -23.20 -20.00
N GLY A 141 2.90 -22.47 -19.87
CA GLY A 141 1.96 -22.67 -18.74
C GLY A 141 2.42 -22.16 -17.37
N HIS A 142 3.59 -21.56 -17.24
CA HIS A 142 4.06 -20.94 -15.99
C HIS A 142 3.65 -19.46 -15.89
N LEU A 143 2.34 -19.24 -15.71
CA LEU A 143 1.63 -17.95 -15.55
C LEU A 143 2.12 -17.01 -14.41
N ARG A 144 3.17 -17.38 -13.66
CA ARG A 144 3.61 -16.67 -12.44
C ARG A 144 4.98 -15.99 -12.52
N VAL A 145 5.75 -16.22 -13.58
CA VAL A 145 7.16 -15.79 -13.64
C VAL A 145 7.36 -14.49 -14.44
N ALA A 146 6.36 -14.06 -15.21
CA ALA A 146 6.59 -13.13 -16.31
C ALA A 146 6.18 -11.67 -16.02
N THR A 147 5.08 -11.43 -15.31
CA THR A 147 4.82 -10.10 -14.69
C THR A 147 5.88 -9.76 -13.65
N SER A 148 6.36 -10.75 -12.90
CA SER A 148 7.47 -10.61 -11.95
C SER A 148 8.80 -10.37 -12.67
N ALA A 149 9.12 -11.07 -13.77
CA ALA A 149 10.33 -10.82 -14.55
C ALA A 149 10.29 -9.48 -15.32
N ALA A 150 9.17 -9.11 -15.91
CA ALA A 150 8.99 -7.79 -16.53
C ALA A 150 9.09 -6.69 -15.48
N PHE A 151 8.46 -6.87 -14.31
CA PHE A 151 8.57 -5.94 -13.19
C PHE A 151 10.00 -5.88 -12.63
N GLU A 152 10.72 -7.00 -12.52
CA GLU A 152 12.14 -7.04 -12.14
C GLU A 152 13.02 -6.29 -13.14
N GLU A 153 12.80 -6.47 -14.45
CA GLU A 153 13.51 -5.71 -15.48
C GLU A 153 13.18 -4.22 -15.43
N TRP A 154 11.93 -3.86 -15.14
CA TRP A 154 11.53 -2.47 -14.92
C TRP A 154 12.13 -1.89 -13.64
N GLN A 155 12.29 -2.69 -12.58
CA GLN A 155 12.97 -2.30 -11.33
C GLN A 155 14.49 -2.12 -11.51
N LYS A 156 15.10 -2.75 -12.52
CA LYS A 156 16.51 -2.53 -12.87
C LYS A 156 16.74 -1.15 -13.50
N VAL A 157 15.69 -0.48 -13.98
CA VAL A 157 15.79 0.89 -14.49
C VAL A 157 16.12 1.85 -13.35
N VAL A 158 17.26 2.54 -13.48
CA VAL A 158 17.85 3.40 -12.44
C VAL A 158 16.86 4.43 -11.90
N ILE A 159 16.00 5.00 -12.75
CA ILE A 159 14.98 6.00 -12.37
C ILE A 159 13.97 5.40 -11.38
N VAL A 160 13.50 4.17 -11.61
CA VAL A 160 12.56 3.47 -10.74
C VAL A 160 13.22 3.14 -9.39
N LYS A 161 14.47 2.64 -9.43
CA LYS A 161 15.22 2.28 -8.21
C LYS A 161 15.59 3.48 -7.34
N VAL A 162 15.97 4.61 -7.96
CA VAL A 162 16.38 5.84 -7.26
C VAL A 162 15.17 6.57 -6.66
N LEU A 163 14.01 6.52 -7.31
CA LEU A 163 12.81 7.19 -6.82
C LEU A 163 11.99 6.35 -5.84
N ASN A 164 12.00 5.01 -5.94
CA ASN A 164 11.25 4.16 -5.02
C ASN A 164 11.77 4.21 -3.58
N LYS A 165 13.09 4.23 -3.36
CA LYS A 165 13.66 4.23 -2.01
C LYS A 165 13.24 5.46 -1.16
N PRO A 166 13.34 6.70 -1.66
CA PRO A 166 12.81 7.88 -0.95
C PRO A 166 11.31 7.79 -0.69
N LEU A 167 10.53 7.24 -1.63
CA LEU A 167 9.07 7.08 -1.49
C LEU A 167 8.71 6.08 -0.39
N GLU A 168 9.40 4.95 -0.33
CA GLU A 168 9.26 3.97 0.75
C GLU A 168 9.61 4.59 2.10
N TRP A 169 10.72 5.33 2.17
CA TRP A 169 11.13 5.99 3.41
C TRP A 169 10.13 7.05 3.86
N LEU A 170 9.58 7.83 2.92
CA LEU A 170 8.52 8.81 3.19
C LEU A 170 7.26 8.13 3.74
N ALA A 171 6.82 7.02 3.14
CA ALA A 171 5.67 6.26 3.60
C ALA A 171 5.89 5.72 5.03
N TYR A 172 7.09 5.19 5.31
CA TYR A 172 7.44 4.70 6.64
C TYR A 172 7.49 5.80 7.69
N PHE A 173 8.16 6.91 7.39
CA PHE A 173 8.21 8.08 8.28
C PHE A 173 6.81 8.60 8.58
N TRP A 174 5.98 8.76 7.55
CA TRP A 174 4.62 9.26 7.70
C TRP A 174 3.73 8.27 8.47
N GLY A 175 3.93 6.96 8.30
CA GLY A 175 3.24 5.92 9.07
C GLY A 175 3.59 5.93 10.55
N GLY A 176 4.87 6.11 10.87
CA GLY A 176 5.34 6.29 12.25
C GLY A 176 4.76 7.56 12.88
N LEU A 177 4.84 8.69 12.16
CA LEU A 177 4.28 9.96 12.63
C LEU A 177 2.77 9.86 12.85
N TYR A 178 2.04 9.28 11.91
CA TYR A 178 0.61 9.07 12.03
C TYR A 178 0.26 8.25 13.27
N THR A 179 0.94 7.13 13.47
CA THR A 179 0.73 6.26 14.65
C THR A 179 1.02 6.98 15.96
N TYR A 180 2.10 7.74 16.01
CA TYR A 180 2.41 8.59 17.16
C TYR A 180 1.29 9.60 17.45
N LEU A 181 0.78 10.26 16.41
CA LEU A 181 -0.31 11.23 16.55
C LEU A 181 -1.61 10.57 17.00
N VAL A 182 -1.93 9.36 16.53
CA VAL A 182 -3.09 8.61 17.03
C VAL A 182 -2.93 8.30 18.52
N PHE A 183 -1.76 7.81 18.96
CA PHE A 183 -1.52 7.59 20.38
C PHE A 183 -1.61 8.86 21.23
N ARG A 184 -1.09 9.99 20.71
CA ARG A 184 -1.06 11.26 21.44
C ARG A 184 -2.38 11.99 21.50
N GLU A 185 -3.01 12.15 20.35
CA GLU A 185 -4.13 13.07 20.15
C GLU A 185 -5.46 12.36 20.31
N GLU A 186 -5.55 11.10 19.86
CA GLU A 186 -6.77 10.31 20.00
C GLU A 186 -6.71 9.50 21.30
N ARG A 187 -5.65 8.71 21.56
CA ARG A 187 -5.57 7.88 22.77
C ARG A 187 -5.13 8.60 24.04
N GLU A 188 -4.73 9.88 23.95
CA GLU A 188 -4.25 10.70 25.07
C GLU A 188 -3.09 10.07 25.86
N VAL A 189 -2.30 9.20 25.20
CA VAL A 189 -1.16 8.54 25.82
C VAL A 189 -0.02 9.55 25.99
N ASP A 190 0.66 9.53 27.14
CA ASP A 190 1.83 10.37 27.42
C ASP A 190 2.92 10.27 26.34
N ARG A 191 3.65 11.37 26.09
CA ARG A 191 4.64 11.46 25.00
C ARG A 191 5.63 10.30 24.97
N ARG A 192 6.20 9.95 26.13
CA ARG A 192 7.17 8.84 26.24
C ARG A 192 6.52 7.50 25.91
N ARG A 193 5.32 7.25 26.43
CA ARG A 193 4.56 6.03 26.20
C ARG A 193 4.08 5.93 24.75
N ALA A 194 3.68 7.05 24.13
CA ALA A 194 3.27 7.11 22.73
C ALA A 194 4.41 6.76 21.77
N VAL A 195 5.65 7.17 22.07
CA VAL A 195 6.83 6.74 21.30
C VAL A 195 7.03 5.23 21.42
N ILE A 196 6.95 4.68 22.64
CA ILE A 196 7.07 3.23 22.87
C ILE A 196 5.97 2.46 22.13
N GLY A 197 4.72 2.90 22.24
CA GLY A 197 3.58 2.29 21.55
C GLY A 197 3.71 2.37 20.04
N THR A 198 4.24 3.47 19.51
CA THR A 198 4.54 3.63 18.08
C THR A 198 5.57 2.61 17.63
N LEU A 199 6.71 2.51 18.32
CA LEU A 199 7.77 1.56 17.99
C LEU A 199 7.27 0.10 18.07
N ALA A 200 6.52 -0.24 19.11
CA ALA A 200 5.99 -1.59 19.29
C ALA A 200 4.95 -1.96 18.22
N THR A 201 4.03 -1.04 17.91
CA THR A 201 3.06 -1.20 16.82
C THR A 201 3.79 -1.40 15.49
N TYR A 202 4.83 -0.62 15.23
CA TYR A 202 5.58 -0.68 13.98
C TYR A 202 6.38 -1.99 13.83
N ALA A 203 7.02 -2.46 14.90
CA ALA A 203 7.75 -3.71 14.92
C ALA A 203 6.82 -4.90 14.69
N LEU A 204 5.69 -4.97 15.39
CA LEU A 204 4.71 -6.04 15.20
C LEU A 204 4.03 -5.97 13.83
N ASN A 205 3.67 -4.78 13.35
CA ASN A 205 3.08 -4.63 12.02
C ASN A 205 4.06 -5.06 10.91
N SER A 206 5.35 -4.80 11.08
CA SER A 206 6.40 -5.31 10.17
C SER A 206 6.50 -6.83 10.19
N ILE A 207 6.42 -7.46 11.37
CA ILE A 207 6.43 -8.93 11.49
C ILE A 207 5.19 -9.54 10.82
N ILE A 208 4.01 -8.99 11.09
CA ILE A 208 2.76 -9.37 10.44
C ILE A 208 2.91 -9.24 8.92
N ALA A 209 3.38 -8.08 8.45
CA ALA A 209 3.62 -7.83 7.04
C ALA A 209 4.60 -8.85 6.44
N MET A 210 5.69 -9.24 7.12
CA MET A 210 6.62 -10.26 6.64
C MET A 210 5.96 -11.63 6.50
N ILE A 211 5.15 -12.05 7.47
CA ILE A 211 4.44 -13.35 7.44
C ILE A 211 3.45 -13.40 6.26
N PHE A 212 2.74 -12.29 6.00
CA PHE A 212 1.75 -12.21 4.94
C PHE A 212 2.34 -11.79 3.57
N ALA A 213 3.50 -11.14 3.52
CA ALA A 213 4.17 -10.72 2.29
C ALA A 213 4.73 -11.89 1.47
N VAL A 214 5.00 -13.04 2.12
CA VAL A 214 5.46 -14.26 1.45
C VAL A 214 4.41 -14.82 0.45
N GLN A 215 3.18 -14.29 0.42
CA GLN A 215 2.11 -14.81 -0.43
C GLN A 215 1.65 -13.89 -1.59
N PHE A 216 2.15 -12.65 -1.72
CA PHE A 216 1.52 -11.66 -2.62
C PHE A 216 2.48 -10.80 -3.46
N ILE A 217 3.67 -11.32 -3.78
CA ILE A 217 4.47 -10.85 -4.92
C ILE A 217 4.26 -11.83 -6.07
#